data_AF-A0A0F9RJT2-F1
#
_entry.id   AF-A0A0F9RJT2-F1
#
_cell.length_a   1.000
_cell.length_b   1.000
_cell.length_c   1.000
_cell.angle_alpha   90.00
_cell.angle_beta   90.00
_cell.angle_gamma   90.00
#
_symmetry.space_group_name_H-M   'P 1'
#
loop_
_entity.id
_entity.type
_entity.pdbx_description
1 polymer ?
#
loop_
_entity_poly.entity_id
_entity_poly.type
_entity_poly.pdbx_seq_one_letter_code
_entity_poly.pdbx_strand_id
1 'polypeptide(L)'
;MEIEKIQMPKERAKEEWKKYNDLIKKRHDKYLEDMKKCMFELSKGRELIDIYKVMEKAGVNKTYHPKLAIARADWKKVIFLKKDAGRGIFSATGNSWASNKEGDIDLQPNTFMEWARSTRPITLTDKSQVNAENRWEIANPKVTTKVPIIPATLMPDGNLANYYILWEVFRWEELPEKKDPLLLKRITENLFVILSAWEVTDLEQSVISGR
;
A
#
# COMPACT_ATOMS: atom_id res chain seq x y z
N MET A 1 13.83 3.09 -4.65
CA MET A 1 12.67 2.38 -5.25
C MET A 1 12.20 3.14 -6.50
N GLU A 2 12.03 2.49 -7.66
CA GLU A 2 11.53 3.15 -8.88
C GLU A 2 10.02 2.91 -9.03
N ILE A 3 9.22 3.97 -8.89
CA ILE A 3 7.75 3.91 -8.98
C ILE A 3 7.22 4.94 -9.97
N GLU A 4 6.06 4.65 -10.56
CA GLU A 4 5.38 5.58 -11.44
C GLU A 4 4.77 6.72 -10.63
N LYS A 5 5.14 7.94 -11.00
CA LYS A 5 4.70 9.16 -10.32
C LYS A 5 3.82 9.97 -11.25
N ILE A 6 2.73 10.46 -10.71
CA ILE A 6 1.86 11.43 -11.36
C ILE A 6 2.38 12.82 -10.99
N GLN A 7 2.85 13.55 -12.00
CA GLN A 7 3.39 14.90 -11.86
C GLN A 7 2.62 15.89 -12.75
N MET A 8 2.61 17.15 -12.33
CA MET A 8 2.05 18.25 -13.11
C MET A 8 2.86 19.53 -12.82
N PRO A 9 3.06 20.41 -13.81
CA PRO A 9 3.66 21.73 -13.56
C PRO A 9 2.90 22.50 -12.47
N LYS A 10 3.64 23.09 -11.51
CA LYS A 10 3.08 23.79 -10.35
C LYS A 10 2.07 24.87 -10.73
N GLU A 11 2.34 25.62 -11.79
CA GLU A 11 1.49 26.73 -12.24
C GLU A 11 0.13 26.22 -12.73
N ARG A 12 0.16 25.22 -13.61
CA ARG A 12 -1.05 24.55 -14.11
C ARG A 12 -1.87 23.93 -12.97
N ALA A 13 -1.20 23.28 -12.01
CA ALA A 13 -1.86 22.70 -10.85
C ALA A 13 -2.55 23.76 -9.97
N LYS A 14 -1.94 24.95 -9.80
CA LYS A 14 -2.57 26.08 -9.08
C LYS A 14 -3.81 26.60 -9.78
N GLU A 15 -3.78 26.72 -11.11
CA GLU A 15 -4.94 27.17 -11.90
C GLU A 15 -6.10 26.19 -11.81
N GLU A 16 -5.84 24.90 -12.03
CA GLU A 16 -6.85 23.85 -11.89
C GLU A 16 -7.42 23.81 -10.46
N TRP A 17 -6.57 23.92 -9.44
CA TRP A 17 -7.01 23.98 -8.04
C TRP A 17 -7.98 25.14 -7.77
N LYS A 18 -7.76 26.32 -8.36
CA LYS A 18 -8.70 27.46 -8.27
C LYS A 18 -10.05 27.12 -8.91
N LYS A 19 -10.05 26.51 -10.11
CA LYS A 19 -11.29 26.07 -10.78
C LYS A 19 -12.08 25.09 -9.91
N TYR A 20 -11.41 24.10 -9.31
CA TYR A 20 -12.07 23.15 -8.39
C TYR A 20 -12.62 23.83 -7.13
N ASN A 21 -11.91 24.82 -6.58
CA ASN A 21 -12.43 25.59 -5.43
C ASN A 21 -13.73 26.33 -5.77
N ASP A 22 -13.84 26.91 -6.96
CA ASP A 22 -15.05 27.63 -7.36
C ASP A 22 -16.20 26.68 -7.75
N LEU A 23 -15.89 25.51 -8.30
CA LEU A 23 -16.88 24.47 -8.57
C LEU A 23 -17.49 23.89 -7.29
N ILE A 24 -16.68 23.63 -6.25
CA ILE A 24 -17.16 23.07 -4.98
C ILE A 24 -18.15 24.00 -4.26
N LYS A 25 -17.97 25.32 -4.38
CA LYS A 25 -18.94 26.29 -3.82
C LYS A 25 -20.33 26.15 -4.44
N LYS A 26 -20.42 25.65 -5.68
CA LYS A 26 -21.67 25.49 -6.43
C LYS A 26 -22.21 24.06 -6.36
N ARG A 27 -21.35 23.06 -6.21
CA ARG A 27 -21.69 21.64 -6.22
C ARG A 27 -20.87 20.89 -5.18
N HIS A 28 -21.56 20.25 -4.25
CA HIS A 28 -20.92 19.41 -3.25
C HIS A 28 -20.84 17.97 -3.75
N ASP A 29 -19.72 17.62 -4.37
CA ASP A 29 -19.44 16.29 -4.92
C ASP A 29 -18.09 15.78 -4.39
N LYS A 30 -18.08 14.56 -3.86
CA LYS A 30 -16.88 13.90 -3.32
C LYS A 30 -15.76 13.81 -4.36
N TYR A 31 -16.10 13.57 -5.63
CA TYR A 31 -15.10 13.53 -6.70
C TYR A 31 -14.39 14.89 -6.85
N LEU A 32 -15.13 15.99 -6.76
CA LEU A 32 -14.56 17.35 -6.85
C LEU A 32 -13.68 17.64 -5.64
N GLU A 33 -14.08 17.22 -4.45
CA GLU A 33 -13.26 17.35 -3.24
C GLU A 33 -11.94 16.59 -3.34
N ASP A 34 -11.99 15.35 -3.81
CA ASP A 34 -10.80 14.51 -3.96
C ASP A 34 -9.87 15.08 -5.05
N MET A 35 -10.42 15.53 -6.18
CA MET A 35 -9.62 16.23 -7.19
C MET A 35 -9.03 17.53 -6.69
N LYS A 36 -9.76 18.31 -5.89
CA LYS A 36 -9.24 19.52 -5.23
C LYS A 36 -8.04 19.17 -4.34
N LYS A 37 -8.11 18.10 -3.55
CA LYS A 37 -6.99 17.65 -2.70
C LYS A 37 -5.78 17.25 -3.54
N CYS A 38 -5.98 16.45 -4.61
CA CYS A 38 -4.90 16.08 -5.54
C CYS A 38 -4.23 17.31 -6.16
N MET A 39 -5.03 18.24 -6.71
CA MET A 39 -4.51 19.45 -7.35
C MET A 39 -3.81 20.37 -6.35
N PHE A 40 -4.30 20.45 -5.10
CA PHE A 40 -3.63 21.19 -4.04
C PHE A 40 -2.22 20.66 -3.80
N GLU A 41 -2.05 19.35 -3.67
CA GLU A 41 -0.76 18.72 -3.40
C GLU A 41 0.20 18.88 -4.60
N LEU A 42 -0.29 18.69 -5.83
CA LEU A 42 0.46 18.99 -7.06
C LEU A 42 0.86 20.47 -7.15
N SER A 43 0.01 21.39 -6.69
CA SER A 43 0.31 22.83 -6.69
C SER A 43 1.46 23.22 -5.74
N LYS A 44 1.71 22.38 -4.72
CA LYS A 44 2.88 22.47 -3.84
C LYS A 44 4.13 21.87 -4.48
N GLY A 45 3.99 21.20 -5.63
CA GLY A 45 5.06 20.48 -6.32
C GLY A 45 5.32 19.09 -5.75
N ARG A 46 4.39 18.54 -4.97
CA ARG A 46 4.47 17.17 -4.52
C ARG A 46 4.04 16.23 -5.63
N GLU A 47 4.46 14.99 -5.51
CA GLU A 47 4.18 13.95 -6.49
C GLU A 47 3.08 13.04 -5.94
N LEU A 48 2.25 12.52 -6.84
CA LEU A 48 1.18 11.57 -6.50
C LEU A 48 1.54 10.17 -7.03
N ILE A 49 1.00 9.14 -6.40
CA ILE A 49 1.11 7.76 -6.86
C ILE A 49 -0.25 7.09 -6.80
N ASP A 50 -0.47 6.14 -7.71
CA ASP A 50 -1.59 5.21 -7.69
C ASP A 50 -1.11 3.86 -7.15
N ILE A 51 -1.49 3.54 -5.91
CA ILE A 51 -0.98 2.36 -5.22
C ILE A 51 -1.33 1.06 -5.94
N TYR A 52 -2.46 1.02 -6.66
CA TYR A 52 -2.86 -0.19 -7.39
C TYR A 52 -1.91 -0.47 -8.54
N LYS A 53 -1.61 0.56 -9.34
CA LYS A 53 -0.63 0.46 -10.45
C LYS A 53 0.78 0.17 -9.94
N VAL A 54 1.17 0.81 -8.84
CA VAL A 54 2.48 0.58 -8.22
C VAL A 54 2.64 -0.86 -7.76
N MET A 55 1.61 -1.42 -7.09
CA MET A 55 1.62 -2.82 -6.62
C MET A 55 1.59 -3.81 -7.78
N GLU A 56 0.75 -3.57 -8.78
CA GLU A 56 0.65 -4.39 -10.00
C GLU A 56 1.99 -4.44 -10.74
N LYS A 57 2.62 -3.28 -10.99
CA LYS A 57 3.91 -3.18 -11.68
C LYS A 57 5.05 -3.82 -10.90
N ALA A 58 5.06 -3.69 -9.57
CA ALA A 58 6.08 -4.30 -8.73
C ALA A 58 5.98 -5.84 -8.76
N GLY A 59 4.75 -6.36 -8.81
CA GLY A 59 4.45 -7.79 -8.87
C GLY A 59 4.87 -8.54 -7.62
N VAL A 60 5.14 -9.84 -7.78
CA VAL A 60 5.50 -10.74 -6.67
C VAL A 60 6.94 -11.26 -6.77
N ASN A 61 7.51 -11.66 -5.64
CA ASN A 61 8.80 -12.31 -5.55
C ASN A 61 8.73 -13.79 -5.94
N LYS A 62 9.87 -14.50 -5.87
CA LYS A 62 9.96 -15.95 -6.20
C LYS A 62 9.08 -16.85 -5.34
N THR A 63 8.64 -16.38 -4.17
CA THR A 63 7.75 -17.09 -3.25
C THR A 63 6.28 -16.62 -3.38
N TYR A 64 5.96 -15.87 -4.44
CA TYR A 64 4.63 -15.35 -4.74
C TYR A 64 4.06 -14.42 -3.65
N HIS A 65 4.94 -13.70 -2.96
CA HIS A 65 4.58 -12.61 -2.05
C HIS A 65 4.84 -11.25 -2.71
N PRO A 66 4.05 -10.20 -2.42
CA PRO A 66 4.29 -8.88 -3.01
C PRO A 66 5.71 -8.39 -2.73
N LYS A 67 6.35 -7.76 -3.72
CA LYS A 67 7.69 -7.15 -3.53
C LYS A 67 7.65 -5.85 -2.74
N LEU A 68 6.47 -5.22 -2.65
CA LEU A 68 6.26 -3.99 -1.90
C LEU A 68 5.30 -4.25 -0.74
N ALA A 69 5.50 -3.51 0.35
CA ALA A 69 4.52 -3.41 1.41
C ALA A 69 4.16 -1.95 1.68
N ILE A 70 2.91 -1.76 2.06
CA ILE A 70 2.38 -0.48 2.49
C ILE A 70 1.59 -0.66 3.78
N ALA A 71 1.77 0.27 4.72
CA ALA A 71 1.11 0.24 6.01
C ALA A 71 0.95 1.64 6.58
N ARG A 72 0.05 1.84 7.53
CA ARG A 72 0.02 3.07 8.33
C ARG A 72 1.32 3.23 9.13
N ALA A 73 1.76 4.47 9.27
CA ALA A 73 3.01 4.82 9.92
C ALA A 73 3.03 4.55 11.44
N ASP A 74 1.87 4.48 12.09
CA ASP A 74 1.76 4.18 13.52
C ASP A 74 1.79 2.68 13.85
N TRP A 75 1.74 1.82 12.84
CA TRP A 75 1.76 0.37 13.03
C TRP A 75 3.18 -0.14 13.29
N LYS A 76 3.31 -1.18 14.12
CA LYS A 76 4.60 -1.86 14.37
C LYS A 76 4.91 -2.95 13.35
N LYS A 77 3.86 -3.56 12.80
CA LYS A 77 3.92 -4.62 11.80
C LYS A 77 2.69 -4.55 10.90
N VAL A 78 2.82 -5.09 9.70
CA VAL A 78 1.72 -5.23 8.75
C VAL A 78 1.60 -6.68 8.32
N ILE A 79 0.36 -7.14 8.21
CA ILE A 79 0.02 -8.47 7.70
C ILE A 79 -0.59 -8.27 6.32
N PHE A 80 -0.05 -8.97 5.34
CA PHE A 80 -0.65 -9.07 4.03
C PHE A 80 -1.44 -10.36 3.92
N LEU A 81 -2.74 -10.21 3.65
CA LEU A 81 -3.68 -11.29 3.42
C LEU A 81 -3.87 -11.49 1.92
N LYS A 82 -3.49 -12.65 1.41
CA LYS A 82 -3.80 -13.05 0.04
C LYS A 82 -5.27 -13.48 -0.04
N LYS A 83 -5.99 -13.02 -1.06
CA LYS A 83 -7.38 -13.35 -1.36
C LYS A 83 -7.54 -13.91 -2.76
N ASP A 84 -8.67 -14.53 -3.05
CA ASP A 84 -8.90 -15.08 -4.38
C ASP A 84 -8.90 -13.98 -5.45
N ALA A 85 -8.78 -14.39 -6.72
CA ALA A 85 -8.68 -13.49 -7.86
C ALA A 85 -7.51 -12.50 -7.79
N GLY A 86 -6.38 -12.84 -7.15
CA GLY A 86 -5.18 -11.99 -7.15
C GLY A 86 -5.33 -10.69 -6.34
N ARG A 87 -6.27 -10.66 -5.39
CA ARG A 87 -6.56 -9.51 -4.51
C ARG A 87 -5.79 -9.61 -3.20
N GLY A 88 -5.26 -8.51 -2.69
CA GLY A 88 -4.54 -8.49 -1.40
C GLY A 88 -5.04 -7.44 -0.42
N ILE A 89 -4.90 -7.70 0.88
CA ILE A 89 -5.22 -6.71 1.92
C ILE A 89 -4.03 -6.55 2.85
N PHE A 90 -3.54 -5.32 3.01
CA PHE A 90 -2.61 -4.95 4.07
C PHE A 90 -3.41 -4.50 5.30
N SER A 91 -3.17 -5.18 6.44
CA SER A 91 -3.89 -4.93 7.69
C SER A 91 -2.99 -5.12 8.91
N ALA A 92 -3.27 -4.39 9.99
CA ALA A 92 -2.57 -4.56 11.26
C ALA A 92 -2.86 -5.92 11.94
N THR A 93 -4.08 -6.45 11.74
CA THR A 93 -4.57 -7.60 12.51
C THR A 93 -4.66 -8.89 11.71
N GLY A 94 -4.64 -8.81 10.37
CA GLY A 94 -4.75 -9.99 9.52
C GLY A 94 -6.10 -10.71 9.65
N ASN A 95 -7.14 -10.02 10.13
CA ASN A 95 -8.47 -10.58 10.30
C ASN A 95 -9.39 -10.11 9.17
N SER A 96 -9.68 -10.99 8.22
CA SER A 96 -10.44 -10.62 7.02
C SER A 96 -11.93 -10.42 7.25
N TRP A 97 -12.45 -10.81 8.40
CA TRP A 97 -13.86 -10.60 8.76
C TRP A 97 -14.13 -9.17 9.24
N ALA A 98 -13.07 -8.39 9.50
CA ALA A 98 -13.15 -7.01 9.97
C ALA A 98 -12.61 -6.02 8.90
N SER A 99 -12.73 -6.37 7.61
CA SER A 99 -12.04 -5.74 6.47
C SER A 99 -12.35 -4.26 6.17
N ASN A 100 -12.94 -3.53 7.11
CA ASN A 100 -13.22 -2.09 7.00
C ASN A 100 -12.62 -1.30 8.17
N LYS A 101 -11.47 -1.74 8.71
CA LYS A 101 -10.77 -0.92 9.72
C LYS A 101 -10.09 0.25 9.03
N GLU A 102 -10.22 1.41 9.66
CA GLU A 102 -9.62 2.65 9.20
C GLU A 102 -8.11 2.47 8.95
N GLY A 103 -7.74 2.52 7.68
CA GLY A 103 -6.36 2.45 7.21
C GLY A 103 -5.83 1.08 6.81
N ASP A 104 -6.67 0.06 6.75
CA ASP A 104 -6.38 -1.10 5.90
C ASP A 104 -6.31 -0.65 4.42
N ILE A 105 -5.45 -1.33 3.66
CA ILE A 105 -5.28 -1.07 2.22
C ILE A 105 -5.70 -2.32 1.48
N ASP A 106 -6.83 -2.19 0.81
CA ASP A 106 -7.47 -3.24 0.06
C ASP A 106 -7.17 -3.05 -1.42
N LEU A 107 -6.42 -3.97 -1.99
CA LEU A 107 -6.07 -3.93 -3.41
C LEU A 107 -7.25 -4.46 -4.23
N GLN A 108 -7.29 -4.10 -5.50
CA GLN A 108 -8.35 -4.59 -6.39
C GLN A 108 -8.11 -6.07 -6.77
N PRO A 109 -9.15 -6.78 -7.22
CA PRO A 109 -8.96 -8.03 -7.93
C PRO A 109 -8.00 -7.84 -9.11
N ASN A 110 -7.28 -8.91 -9.46
CA ASN A 110 -6.30 -9.00 -10.53
C ASN A 110 -5.01 -8.19 -10.33
N THR A 111 -4.75 -7.58 -9.16
CA THR A 111 -3.45 -6.94 -8.90
C THR A 111 -2.29 -7.94 -8.97
N PHE A 112 -2.49 -9.17 -8.48
CA PHE A 112 -1.48 -10.22 -8.48
C PHE A 112 -1.99 -11.51 -9.11
N MET A 113 -2.06 -11.52 -10.45
CA MET A 113 -2.50 -12.70 -11.20
C MET A 113 -1.53 -13.89 -11.08
N GLU A 114 -0.29 -13.63 -10.69
CA GLU A 114 0.80 -14.61 -10.66
C GLU A 114 0.78 -15.53 -9.42
N TRP A 115 -0.16 -15.37 -8.49
CA TRP A 115 -0.16 -16.16 -7.26
C TRP A 115 -0.27 -17.66 -7.48
N ALA A 116 0.64 -18.40 -6.82
CA ALA A 116 0.57 -19.85 -6.75
C ALA A 116 -0.73 -20.28 -6.05
N ARG A 117 -1.52 -21.05 -6.79
CA ARG A 117 -2.73 -21.70 -6.31
C ARG A 117 -2.44 -23.19 -6.17
N SER A 118 -2.65 -23.76 -4.98
CA SER A 118 -2.58 -25.20 -4.78
C SER A 118 -3.94 -25.83 -5.07
N THR A 119 -3.91 -26.97 -5.76
CA THR A 119 -5.05 -27.89 -5.84
C THR A 119 -5.00 -28.78 -4.59
N ARG A 120 -6.00 -28.65 -3.70
CA ARG A 120 -6.20 -29.64 -2.64
C ARG A 120 -7.36 -30.57 -3.02
N PRO A 121 -7.20 -31.89 -2.89
CA PRO A 121 -8.34 -32.79 -2.98
C PRO A 121 -9.31 -32.46 -1.83
N ILE A 122 -10.60 -32.32 -2.14
CA ILE A 122 -11.64 -32.16 -1.13
C ILE A 122 -12.10 -33.55 -0.73
N THR A 123 -12.10 -33.81 0.57
CA THR A 123 -12.82 -34.95 1.14
C THR A 123 -14.29 -34.56 1.30
N LEU A 124 -15.17 -35.19 0.53
CA LEU A 124 -16.62 -35.05 0.67
C LEU A 124 -17.10 -35.70 1.97
N THR A 125 -18.35 -35.41 2.35
CA THR A 125 -18.98 -35.96 3.57
C THR A 125 -18.99 -37.49 3.60
N ASP A 126 -18.96 -38.13 2.44
CA ASP A 126 -18.88 -39.58 2.24
C ASP A 126 -17.44 -40.14 2.25
N LYS A 127 -16.44 -39.29 2.57
CA LYS A 127 -14.99 -39.58 2.55
C LYS A 127 -14.41 -39.81 1.16
N SER A 128 -15.16 -39.64 0.08
CA SER A 128 -14.59 -39.66 -1.26
C SER A 128 -13.70 -38.43 -1.48
N GLN A 129 -12.60 -38.60 -2.20
CA GLN A 129 -11.72 -37.50 -2.59
C GLN A 129 -12.05 -37.07 -4.02
N VAL A 130 -12.49 -35.83 -4.17
CA VAL A 130 -12.62 -35.18 -5.47
C VAL A 130 -11.49 -34.18 -5.64
N ASN A 131 -10.82 -34.24 -6.78
CA ASN A 131 -9.96 -33.14 -7.21
C ASN A 131 -10.87 -31.92 -7.40
N ALA A 132 -10.73 -30.95 -6.50
CA ALA A 132 -11.55 -29.76 -6.57
C ALA A 132 -11.03 -28.84 -7.67
N GLU A 133 -11.50 -29.08 -8.90
CA GLU A 133 -11.21 -28.23 -10.06
C GLU A 133 -11.58 -26.75 -9.82
N ASN A 134 -12.46 -26.49 -8.84
CA ASN A 134 -12.98 -25.17 -8.50
C ASN A 134 -12.52 -24.58 -7.15
N ARG A 135 -11.68 -25.27 -6.34
CA ARG A 135 -11.09 -24.67 -5.12
C ARG A 135 -9.58 -24.52 -5.25
N TRP A 136 -9.20 -23.39 -5.82
CA TRP A 136 -7.85 -22.88 -5.75
C TRP A 136 -7.57 -22.44 -4.30
N GLU A 137 -6.65 -23.10 -3.60
CA GLU A 137 -6.20 -22.64 -2.29
C GLU A 137 -4.92 -21.82 -2.44
N ILE A 138 -4.86 -20.67 -1.78
CA ILE A 138 -3.70 -19.79 -1.88
C ILE A 138 -2.61 -20.25 -0.92
N ALA A 139 -1.42 -20.54 -1.45
CA ALA A 139 -0.27 -20.89 -0.63
C ALA A 139 0.17 -19.69 0.24
N ASN A 140 0.39 -19.96 1.53
CA ASN A 140 0.76 -18.96 2.54
C ASN A 140 -0.15 -17.73 2.48
N PRO A 141 -1.44 -17.86 2.87
CA PRO A 141 -2.44 -16.82 2.70
C PRO A 141 -2.18 -15.60 3.58
N LYS A 142 -1.26 -15.70 4.54
CA LYS A 142 -0.85 -14.61 5.43
C LYS A 142 0.66 -14.53 5.46
N VAL A 143 1.19 -13.33 5.24
CA VAL A 143 2.60 -13.00 5.47
C VAL A 143 2.72 -11.71 6.24
N THR A 144 3.79 -11.57 7.02
CA THR A 144 3.97 -10.44 7.96
C THR A 144 5.33 -9.80 7.75
N THR A 145 5.41 -8.48 7.92
CA THR A 145 6.69 -7.76 7.98
C THR A 145 6.59 -6.60 8.98
N LYS A 146 7.74 -6.13 9.49
CA LYS A 146 7.82 -4.95 10.38
C LYS A 146 7.66 -3.67 9.56
N VAL A 147 7.03 -2.66 10.15
CA VAL A 147 6.91 -1.33 9.53
C VAL A 147 8.20 -0.54 9.80
N PRO A 148 8.82 0.10 8.79
CA PRO A 148 9.98 0.95 8.99
C PRO A 148 9.70 2.09 9.98
N ILE A 149 10.71 2.45 10.78
CA ILE A 149 10.63 3.62 11.66
C ILE A 149 10.91 4.88 10.83
N ILE A 150 10.17 5.95 11.10
CA ILE A 150 10.38 7.26 10.49
C ILE A 150 11.56 7.96 11.19
N PRO A 151 12.64 8.34 10.48
CA PRO A 151 13.71 9.18 11.01
C PRO A 151 13.15 10.49 11.58
N ALA A 152 13.79 11.01 12.63
CA ALA A 152 13.35 12.24 13.27
C ALA A 152 13.30 13.43 12.30
N THR A 153 14.20 13.48 11.32
CA THR A 153 14.26 14.52 10.27
C THR A 153 13.10 14.50 9.30
N LEU A 154 12.47 13.33 9.10
CA LEU A 154 11.34 13.11 8.19
C LEU A 154 10.01 12.95 8.93
N MET A 155 10.01 13.15 10.24
CA MET A 155 8.83 13.00 11.08
C MET A 155 7.78 14.05 10.67
N PRO A 156 6.57 13.64 10.25
CA PRO A 156 5.54 14.59 9.90
C PRO A 156 4.91 15.24 11.13
N ASP A 157 4.45 16.48 10.98
CA ASP A 157 3.64 17.12 12.00
C ASP A 157 2.26 16.45 12.12
N GLY A 158 1.83 16.13 13.36
CA GLY A 158 0.49 15.60 13.65
C GLY A 158 0.44 14.10 13.94
N ASN A 159 -0.73 13.49 13.74
CA ASN A 159 -0.96 12.09 14.09
C ASN A 159 -0.47 11.13 12.99
N LEU A 160 0.43 10.20 13.34
CA LEU A 160 0.99 9.17 12.46
C LEU A 160 -0.08 8.27 11.79
N ALA A 161 -1.26 8.14 12.40
CA ALA A 161 -2.41 7.44 11.82
C ALA A 161 -2.83 7.96 10.43
N ASN A 162 -2.51 9.21 10.11
CA ASN A 162 -2.85 9.87 8.84
C ASN A 162 -1.82 9.59 7.73
N TYR A 163 -0.72 8.91 8.05
CA TYR A 163 0.41 8.70 7.17
C TYR A 163 0.62 7.21 6.91
N TYR A 164 1.23 6.92 5.79
CA TYR A 164 1.53 5.57 5.34
C TYR A 164 2.97 5.48 4.92
N ILE A 165 3.56 4.31 5.04
CA ILE A 165 4.93 4.03 4.60
C ILE A 165 4.82 3.00 3.49
N LEU A 166 5.50 3.23 2.36
CA LEU A 166 5.68 2.26 1.28
C LEU A 166 7.14 1.87 1.22
N TRP A 167 7.44 0.56 1.22
CA TRP A 167 8.81 0.06 1.19
C TRP A 167 8.93 -1.27 0.43
N GLU A 168 10.14 -1.61 -0.01
CA GLU A 168 10.45 -2.89 -0.64
C GLU A 168 10.63 -3.98 0.42
N VAL A 169 10.03 -5.15 0.17
CA VAL A 169 10.11 -6.34 1.02
C VAL A 169 10.91 -7.42 0.30
N PHE A 170 12.13 -7.66 0.76
CA PHE A 170 12.96 -8.75 0.25
C PHE A 170 12.50 -10.10 0.82
N ARG A 171 12.33 -10.16 2.14
CA ARG A 171 11.82 -11.32 2.88
C ARG A 171 10.70 -10.89 3.83
N TRP A 172 9.60 -11.60 3.74
CA TRP A 172 8.45 -11.42 4.61
C TRP A 172 8.66 -12.20 5.89
N GLU A 173 9.41 -11.65 6.85
CA GLU A 173 9.58 -12.16 8.24
C GLU A 173 10.63 -11.32 9.00
N GLU A 174 11.61 -10.77 8.29
CA GLU A 174 12.72 -9.97 8.83
C GLU A 174 12.46 -8.46 8.74
N LEU A 175 13.28 -7.67 9.43
CA LEU A 175 13.34 -6.21 9.26
C LEU A 175 13.54 -5.88 7.78
N PRO A 176 12.93 -4.80 7.26
CA PRO A 176 13.15 -4.41 5.88
C PRO A 176 14.63 -4.07 5.67
N GLU A 177 15.35 -4.94 4.96
CA GLU A 177 16.72 -4.65 4.55
C GLU A 177 16.71 -3.51 3.52
N LYS A 178 17.52 -2.48 3.82
CA LYS A 178 18.11 -1.50 2.92
C LYS A 178 17.33 -1.21 1.63
N LYS A 179 16.21 -0.47 1.68
CA LYS A 179 15.79 0.43 0.58
C LYS A 179 14.83 1.52 1.04
N ASP A 180 15.09 2.74 0.56
CA ASP A 180 14.40 4.02 0.69
C ASP A 180 12.87 3.89 0.86
N PRO A 181 12.35 3.82 2.10
CA PRO A 181 10.92 3.92 2.29
C PRO A 181 10.40 5.29 1.85
N LEU A 182 9.13 5.35 1.47
CA LEU A 182 8.44 6.58 1.13
C LEU A 182 7.39 6.89 2.18
N LEU A 183 7.36 8.13 2.68
CA LEU A 183 6.22 8.64 3.45
C LEU A 183 5.14 9.07 2.49
N LEU A 184 3.96 8.56 2.76
CA LEU A 184 2.78 8.78 1.97
C LEU A 184 1.68 9.41 2.81
N LYS A 185 0.86 10.24 2.17
CA LYS A 185 -0.41 10.70 2.71
C LYS A 185 -1.54 10.26 1.79
N ARG A 186 -2.55 9.58 2.34
CA ARG A 186 -3.70 9.09 1.59
C ARG A 186 -4.61 10.25 1.19
N ILE A 187 -4.99 10.33 -0.09
CA ILE A 187 -6.04 11.25 -0.56
C ILE A 187 -7.34 10.48 -0.78
N THR A 188 -7.26 9.41 -1.60
CA THR A 188 -8.39 8.53 -1.91
C THR A 188 -8.05 7.09 -1.56
N GLU A 189 -8.87 6.13 -1.99
CA GLU A 189 -8.58 4.72 -1.74
C GLU A 189 -7.25 4.28 -2.33
N ASN A 190 -6.92 4.76 -3.54
CA ASN A 190 -5.75 4.36 -4.31
C ASN A 190 -4.69 5.47 -4.47
N LEU A 191 -5.07 6.75 -4.36
CA LEU A 191 -4.15 7.87 -4.58
C LEU A 191 -3.48 8.30 -3.28
N PHE A 192 -2.15 8.38 -3.34
CA PHE A 192 -1.29 8.82 -2.24
C PHE A 192 -0.35 9.92 -2.72
N VAL A 193 -0.05 10.86 -1.84
CA VAL A 193 0.97 11.90 -2.04
C VAL A 193 2.28 11.42 -1.46
N ILE A 194 3.37 11.57 -2.20
CA ILE A 194 4.73 11.39 -1.66
C ILE A 194 5.10 12.65 -0.87
N LEU A 195 5.32 12.50 0.43
CA LEU A 195 5.78 13.59 1.29
C LEU A 195 7.29 13.64 1.40
N SER A 196 7.94 12.48 1.50
CA SER A 196 9.38 12.35 1.63
C SER A 196 9.85 10.95 1.24
N ALA A 197 11.11 10.85 0.85
CA ALA A 197 11.84 9.60 0.62
C ALA A 197 12.99 9.52 1.62
N TRP A 198 13.27 8.31 2.12
CA TRP A 198 14.30 8.12 3.13
C TRP A 198 15.63 7.98 2.40
N GLU A 199 16.59 8.81 2.77
CA GLU A 199 17.99 8.49 2.56
C GLU A 199 18.53 8.01 3.91
N VAL A 200 18.34 6.72 4.22
CA VAL A 200 18.76 6.17 5.52
C VAL A 200 20.29 6.19 5.58
N THR A 201 20.84 6.82 6.62
CA THR A 201 22.27 6.83 6.87
C THR A 201 22.75 5.51 7.50
N ASP A 202 24.03 5.14 7.32
CA ASP A 202 24.61 3.90 7.89
C ASP A 202 24.49 3.83 9.44
N LEU A 203 24.46 4.99 10.11
CA LEU A 203 24.28 5.10 11.56
C LEU A 203 22.87 4.72 12.00
N GLU A 204 21.85 5.29 11.35
CA GLU A 204 20.44 4.99 11.63
C GLU A 204 20.15 3.51 11.35
N GLN A 205 20.78 2.95 10.30
CA GLN A 205 20.72 1.53 9.99
C GLN A 205 21.24 0.66 11.14
N SER A 206 22.37 1.03 11.76
CA SER A 206 22.97 0.29 12.88
C SER A 206 22.08 0.30 14.13
N VAL A 207 21.33 1.38 14.36
CA VAL A 207 20.35 1.47 15.46
C VAL A 207 19.10 0.66 15.15
N ILE A 208 18.67 0.60 13.89
CA ILE A 208 17.51 -0.18 13.44
C ILE A 208 17.81 -1.68 13.47
N SER A 209 19.03 -2.11 13.09
CA SER A 209 19.42 -3.53 13.05
C SER A 209 19.73 -4.11 14.43
N GLY A 210 20.14 -3.27 15.40
CA GLY A 210 20.40 -3.69 16.78
C GLY A 210 19.17 -3.92 17.66
N ARG A 211 17.95 -3.90 17.10
CA ARG A 211 16.66 -4.05 17.81
C ARG A 211 15.78 -5.17 17.27
#